data_AF-G1VSC6-F1
#
_entry.id   AF-G1VSC6-F1
#
_cell.length_a   1.000
_cell.length_b   1.000
_cell.length_c   1.000
_cell.angle_alpha   90.00
_cell.angle_beta   90.00
_cell.angle_gamma   90.00
#
_symmetry.space_group_name_H-M   'P 1'
#
loop_
_entity.id
_entity.type
_entity.pdbx_description
1 polymer ?
#
loop_
_entity_poly.entity_id
_entity_poly.type
_entity_poly.pdbx_seq_one_letter_code
_entity_poly.pdbx_strand_id
1 'polypeptide(L)' 'MGFMAIENILVILLLGNVAFLALKDYTKQKKQGKDPLFEPQKLGIRHAECWEGIDEEYKES' A
#
# COMPACT_ATOMS: atom_id res chain seq x y z
N MET A 1 21.22 13.46 17.60
CA MET A 1 20.08 12.53 17.70
C MET A 1 18.78 13.08 17.09
N GLY A 2 18.49 14.39 17.14
CA GLY A 2 17.23 14.94 16.58
C GLY A 2 17.10 14.91 15.05
N PHE A 3 18.19 15.03 14.29
CA PHE A 3 18.14 15.07 12.82
C PHE A 3 17.60 13.78 12.19
N MET A 4 18.00 12.62 12.70
CA MET A 4 17.49 11.30 12.29
C MET A 4 15.97 11.17 12.47
N ALA A 5 15.42 11.78 13.53
CA ALA A 5 13.98 11.76 13.78
C ALA A 5 13.22 12.67 12.80
N ILE A 6 13.80 13.82 12.46
CA ILE A 6 13.21 14.76 11.48
C ILE A 6 13.12 14.11 10.10
N GLU A 7 14.18 13.45 9.64
CA GLU A 7 14.17 12.72 8.36
C GLU A 7 13.09 11.64 8.33
N ASN A 8 12.97 10.83 9.39
CA ASN A 8 11.93 9.82 9.49
C ASN A 8 10.52 10.41 9.44
N ILE A 9 10.27 11.53 10.13
CA ILE A 9 8.97 12.20 10.11
C ILE A 9 8.66 12.70 8.69
N LEU A 10 9.61 13.32 8.00
CA LEU A 10 9.42 13.78 6.62
C LEU A 10 9.08 12.60 5.68
N VAL A 11 9.79 11.48 5.80
CA VAL A 11 9.53 10.27 5.02
C VAL A 11 8.11 9.73 5.30
N ILE A 12 7.73 9.60 6.57
CA ILE A 12 6.38 9.13 6.95
C ILE A 12 5.29 10.05 6.40
N LEU A 13 5.49 11.37 6.43
CA LEU A 13 4.54 12.33 5.89
C LEU A 13 4.37 12.18 4.37
N LEU A 14 5.46 11.97 3.63
CA LEU A 14 5.42 11.72 2.19
C LEU A 14 4.71 10.39 1.85
N LEU A 15 5.01 9.33 2.61
CA LEU A 15 4.34 8.03 2.49
C LEU A 15 2.89 8.05 2.95
N GLY A 16 2.49 9.02 3.77
CA GLY A 16 1.14 9.14 4.32
C GLY A 16 0.06 9.09 3.25
N ASN A 17 0.24 9.78 2.13
CA ASN A 17 -0.72 9.75 1.01
C ASN A 17 -0.93 8.33 0.45
N VAL A 18 0.16 7.58 0.26
CA VAL A 18 0.12 6.19 -0.24
C VAL A 18 -0.52 5.28 0.81
N ALA A 19 -0.16 5.45 2.09
CA ALA A 19 -0.72 4.68 3.20
C ALA A 19 -2.24 4.87 3.33
N PHE A 20 -2.74 6.11 3.22
CA PHE A 20 -4.17 6.38 3.24
C PHE A 20 -4.89 5.82 2.01
N LEU A 21 -4.26 5.83 0.84
CA LEU A 21 -4.82 5.24 -0.38
C LEU A 21 -4.96 3.72 -0.25
N ALA A 22 -3.91 3.04 0.21
CA ALA A 22 -3.93 1.61 0.51
C ALA A 22 -4.99 1.26 1.57
N LEU A 23 -5.09 2.06 2.64
CA LEU A 23 -6.09 1.87 3.70
C LEU A 23 -7.53 2.00 3.17
N LYS A 24 -7.81 3.01 2.34
CA LYS A 24 -9.12 3.19 1.72
C LYS A 24 -9.50 1.99 0.85
N ASP A 25 -8.55 1.49 0.07
CA ASP A 25 -8.76 0.34 -0.79
C ASP A 25 -9.03 -0.93 0.02
N TYR A 26 -8.18 -1.24 1.00
CA TYR A 26 -8.39 -2.34 1.95
C TYR A 26 -9.77 -2.26 2.62
N THR A 27 -10.14 -1.09 3.13
CA THR A 27 -11.44 -0.88 3.80
C THR A 27 -12.60 -1.11 2.85
N LYS A 28 -12.48 -0.67 1.60
CA LYS A 28 -13.49 -0.87 0.55
C LYS A 28 -13.63 -2.35 0.19
N GLN A 29 -12.52 -3.06 -0.01
CA GLN A 29 -12.52 -4.50 -0.31
C GLN A 29 -13.13 -5.32 0.84
N LYS A 30 -12.71 -5.04 2.08
CA LYS A 30 -13.26 -5.68 3.27
C LYS A 30 -14.77 -5.45 3.42
N LYS A 31 -15.25 -4.24 3.14
CA LYS A 31 -16.70 -3.93 3.15
C LYS A 31 -17.50 -4.68 2.08
N GLN A 32 -16.86 -5.06 0.98
CA GLN A 32 -17.47 -5.85 -0.09
C GLN A 32 -17.50 -7.35 0.23
N GLY A 33 -16.95 -7.78 1.37
CA GLY A 33 -16.84 -9.19 1.73
C GLY A 33 -15.85 -9.97 0.88
N LYS A 34 -14.94 -9.26 0.18
CA LYS A 34 -13.85 -9.87 -0.60
C LYS A 34 -12.63 -10.09 0.27
N ASP A 35 -11.81 -11.05 -0.10
CA ASP A 35 -10.45 -11.16 0.44
C ASP A 35 -9.64 -9.95 -0.04
N PRO A 36 -9.15 -9.09 0.86
CA PRO A 36 -8.55 -7.82 0.47
C PRO A 36 -7.13 -8.05 -0.08
N LEU A 37 -6.95 -7.83 -1.38
CA LEU A 37 -5.67 -7.96 -2.06
C LEU A 37 -5.14 -6.58 -2.45
N PHE A 38 -3.92 -6.25 -2.04
CA PHE A 38 -3.32 -4.96 -2.36
C PHE A 38 -2.70 -4.97 -3.76
N GLU A 39 -3.29 -4.21 -4.68
CA GLU A 39 -2.84 -4.11 -6.07
C GLU A 39 -2.34 -2.67 -6.36
N PRO A 40 -1.02 -2.41 -6.25
CA PRO A 40 -0.48 -1.05 -6.35
C PRO A 40 -0.73 -0.40 -7.72
N GLN A 41 -0.73 -1.20 -8.79
CA GLN A 41 -0.99 -0.72 -10.16
C GLN A 41 -2.40 -0.16 -10.32
N LYS A 42 -3.42 -0.79 -9.71
CA LYS A 42 -4.81 -0.31 -9.73
C LYS A 42 -5.00 1.00 -8.96
N LEU A 43 -4.15 1.23 -7.96
CA LEU A 43 -4.15 2.43 -7.14
C LEU A 43 -3.22 3.53 -7.69
N GLY A 44 -2.51 3.29 -8.80
CA GLY A 44 -1.56 4.25 -9.36
C GLY A 44 -0.31 4.47 -8.50
N ILE A 45 -0.04 3.56 -7.55
CA ILE A 45 1.14 3.59 -6.69
C ILE A 45 2.31 3.02 -7.50
N ARG A 46 3.35 3.83 -7.71
CA ARG A 46 4.57 3.45 -8.43
C ARG A 46 5.64 2.97 -7.45
N HIS A 47 6.63 2.22 -7.95
CA HIS A 47 7.77 1.70 -7.16
C HIS A 47 7.36 0.73 -6.04
N ALA A 48 6.29 -0.04 -6.27
CA ALA A 48 5.83 -1.09 -5.36
C ALA A 48 6.10 -2.48 -5.96
N GLU A 49 7.31 -2.68 -6.48
CA GLU A 49 7.74 -3.90 -7.20
C GLU A 49 7.54 -5.17 -6.37
N CYS A 50 7.70 -5.08 -5.04
CA CYS A 50 7.43 -6.21 -4.13
C CYS A 50 5.98 -6.70 -4.14
N TRP A 51 5.03 -5.92 -4.68
CA TRP A 51 3.62 -6.28 -4.78
C TRP A 51 3.17 -6.54 -6.22
N GLU A 52 4.09 -6.50 -7.18
CA GLU A 52 3.80 -6.90 -8.56
C GLU A 52 3.76 -8.43 -8.65
N GLY A 53 2.72 -9.00 -9.29
CA GLY A 53 2.58 -10.44 -9.49
C GLY A 53 2.01 -11.24 -8.32
N ILE A 54 1.75 -10.62 -7.16
CA ILE A 54 1.12 -11.32 -6.01
C ILE A 54 -0.27 -11.84 -6.37
N ASP A 55 -1.01 -11.13 -7.23
CA ASP A 55 -2.34 -11.56 -7.64
C ASP A 55 -2.33 -12.81 -8.53
N GLU A 56 -1.24 -13.07 -9.26
CA GLU A 56 -1.04 -14.28 -10.03
C GLU A 56 -0.77 -15.47 -9.09
N GLU A 57 0.15 -15.31 -8.13
CA GLU A 57 0.47 -16.32 -7.13
C GLU A 57 -0.75 -16.69 -6.25
N TYR A 58 -1.58 -15.70 -5.90
CA TYR A 58 -2.79 -15.92 -5.09
C TYR A 58 -3.94 -16.59 -5.86
N LYS A 59 -3.98 -16.47 -7.19
CA LYS A 59 -4.97 -17.16 -8.04
C LYS A 59 -4.57 -18.60 -8.36
N GLU A 60 -3.28 -18.90 -8.28
CA GLU A 60 -2.72 -20.22 -8.56
C GLU A 60 -2.76 -21.17 -7.34
N SER A 61 -3.02 -20.62 -6.14
CA SER A 61 -3.21 -21.36 -4.86
C SER A 61 -4.68 -21.65 -4.55
#